data_AF-A0A679GVK7-F1
#
_entry.id   AF-A0A679GVK7-F1
#
_cell.length_a   1.000
_cell.length_b   1.000
_cell.length_c   1.000
_cell.angle_alpha   90.00
_cell.angle_beta   90.00
_cell.angle_gamma   90.00
#
_symmetry.space_group_name_H-M   'P 1'
#
loop_
_entity.id
_entity.type
_entity.pdbx_description
1 polymer ?
#
loop_
_entity_poly.entity_id
_entity_poly.type
_entity_poly.pdbx_seq_one_letter_code
_entity_poly.pdbx_strand_id
1 'polypeptide(L)'
;MEKMSSLACEVCGGRLEAFNQGSAQGLKCVNCDWSLVTTQIPEIRVDEQEYYVLCDGGFKSVAHIRAVAEVSGLNFLEARKALKGGRFVVFSGQAVDVLRVKDILGSAGVRYSIEPDFRWG
;
A
#
# COMPACT_ATOMS: atom_id res chain seq x y z
N MET A 1 -16.67 28.86 -6.13
CA MET A 1 -17.11 28.06 -4.96
C MET A 1 -18.60 27.82 -5.12
N GLU A 2 -18.97 26.77 -5.83
CA GLU A 2 -20.37 26.42 -6.04
C GLU A 2 -20.94 25.78 -4.77
N LYS A 3 -22.10 26.29 -4.35
CA LYS A 3 -22.87 25.82 -3.21
C LYS A 3 -23.28 24.37 -3.44
N MET A 4 -22.79 23.46 -2.59
CA MET A 4 -23.34 22.12 -2.48
C MET A 4 -24.78 22.26 -1.96
N SER A 5 -25.74 22.16 -2.88
CA SER A 5 -27.16 22.06 -2.54
C SER A 5 -27.32 20.90 -1.55
N SER A 6 -27.93 21.19 -0.40
CA SER A 6 -28.18 20.20 0.64
C SER A 6 -29.01 19.06 0.06
N LEU A 7 -28.36 17.93 -0.26
CA LEU A 7 -29.03 16.71 -0.66
C LEU A 7 -29.85 16.22 0.53
N ALA A 8 -31.18 16.21 0.37
CA ALA A 8 -32.10 15.66 1.35
C ALA A 8 -32.36 14.19 1.04
N CYS A 9 -32.57 13.38 2.07
CA CYS A 9 -32.93 11.98 1.94
C CYS A 9 -34.26 11.84 1.18
N GLU A 10 -34.28 11.02 0.12
CA GLU A 10 -35.49 10.81 -0.69
C GLU A 10 -36.62 10.07 0.05
N VAL A 11 -36.30 9.37 1.15
CA VAL A 11 -37.28 8.61 1.94
C VAL A 11 -37.90 9.44 3.06
N CYS A 12 -37.11 10.20 3.81
CA CYS A 12 -37.58 10.92 5.01
C CYS A 12 -37.35 12.43 4.99
N GLY A 13 -36.73 12.98 3.93
CA GLY A 13 -36.34 14.39 3.85
C GLY A 13 -35.22 14.80 4.81
N GLY A 14 -34.67 13.85 5.59
CA GLY A 14 -33.59 14.09 6.54
C GLY A 14 -32.27 14.51 5.87
N ARG A 15 -31.34 15.06 6.67
CA ARG A 15 -30.01 15.47 6.20
C ARG A 15 -29.18 14.26 5.78
N LEU A 16 -28.47 14.38 4.67
CA LEU A 16 -27.46 13.41 4.24
C LEU A 16 -26.05 13.84 4.68
N GLU A 17 -25.25 12.86 5.10
CA GLU A 17 -23.84 13.03 5.42
C GLU A 17 -22.98 12.18 4.48
N ALA A 18 -21.92 12.79 3.96
CA ALA A 18 -20.91 12.07 3.21
C ALA A 18 -20.09 11.18 4.16
N PHE A 19 -19.77 9.97 3.70
CA PHE A 19 -18.83 9.10 4.38
C PHE A 19 -17.83 8.53 3.37
N ASN A 20 -16.62 8.24 3.87
CA ASN A 20 -15.60 7.50 3.15
C ASN A 20 -14.96 6.53 4.16
N GLN A 21 -15.08 5.23 3.90
CA GLN A 21 -14.57 4.17 4.75
C GLN A 21 -14.03 3.03 3.88
N GLY A 22 -12.71 2.87 3.86
CA GLY A 22 -12.04 1.85 3.07
C GLY A 22 -12.29 2.06 1.57
N SER A 23 -12.98 1.12 0.93
CA SER A 23 -13.37 1.24 -0.49
C SER A 23 -14.83 1.67 -0.67
N ALA A 24 -15.55 1.97 0.40
CA ALA A 24 -16.93 2.43 0.35
C ALA A 24 -16.96 3.95 0.57
N GLN A 25 -17.62 4.67 -0.33
CA GLN A 25 -17.94 6.08 -0.14
C GLN A 25 -19.41 6.32 -0.50
N GLY A 26 -19.97 7.42 -0.01
CA GLY A 26 -21.35 7.73 -0.36
C GLY A 26 -22.02 8.69 0.60
N LEU A 27 -23.35 8.62 0.62
CA LEU A 27 -24.21 9.44 1.44
C LEU A 27 -25.06 8.53 2.34
N LYS A 28 -25.13 8.85 3.63
CA LYS A 28 -26.03 8.20 4.59
C LYS A 28 -26.99 9.22 5.19
N CYS A 29 -28.24 8.82 5.41
CA CYS A 29 -29.20 9.62 6.17
C CYS A 29 -28.88 9.55 7.67
N VAL A 30 -29.04 10.67 8.37
CA VAL A 30 -28.87 10.72 9.83
C VAL A 30 -30.12 10.32 10.61
N ASN A 31 -31.28 10.25 9.94
CA ASN A 31 -32.60 10.01 10.55
C ASN A 31 -33.22 8.65 10.22
N CYS A 32 -32.73 7.94 9.19
CA CYS A 32 -33.22 6.62 8.78
C CYS A 32 -32.10 5.80 8.12
N ASP A 33 -32.40 4.56 7.77
CA ASP A 33 -31.40 3.60 7.22
C ASP A 33 -31.11 3.78 5.72
N TRP A 34 -31.62 4.83 5.08
CA TRP A 34 -31.35 5.08 3.68
C TRP A 34 -29.89 5.49 3.45
N SER A 35 -29.27 4.91 2.43
CA SER A 35 -27.92 5.28 1.99
C SER A 35 -27.74 5.07 0.49
N LEU A 36 -26.89 5.91 -0.11
CA LEU A 36 -26.35 5.74 -1.46
C LEU A 36 -24.87 5.42 -1.32
N VAL A 37 -24.46 4.23 -1.70
CA VAL A 37 -23.09 3.75 -1.55
C VAL A 37 -22.49 3.46 -2.92
N THR A 38 -21.28 3.95 -3.16
CA THR A 38 -20.47 3.62 -4.32
C THR A 38 -19.10 3.15 -3.89
N THR A 39 -18.50 2.29 -4.72
CA THR A 39 -17.17 1.75 -4.46
C THR A 39 -16.11 2.69 -5.03
N GLN A 40 -15.23 3.19 -4.18
CA GLN A 40 -14.00 3.86 -4.58
C GLN A 40 -12.83 2.89 -4.40
N ILE A 41 -12.22 2.48 -5.51
CA ILE A 41 -11.01 1.65 -5.46
C ILE A 41 -9.81 2.60 -5.44
N PRO A 42 -8.94 2.57 -4.41
CA PRO A 42 -7.71 3.35 -4.41
C PRO A 42 -6.86 3.07 -5.64
N GLU A 43 -6.26 4.09 -6.24
CA GLU A 43 -5.53 3.95 -7.51
C GLU A 43 -4.39 2.93 -7.43
N ILE A 44 -3.71 2.83 -6.28
CA ILE A 44 -2.66 1.84 -6.03
C ILE A 44 -3.16 0.39 -6.15
N ARG A 45 -4.45 0.12 -5.90
CA ARG A 45 -5.04 -1.22 -5.99
C ARG A 45 -5.44 -1.62 -7.41
N VAL A 46 -5.55 -0.64 -8.32
CA VAL A 46 -5.78 -0.89 -9.75
C VAL A 46 -4.49 -0.74 -10.56
N ASP A 47 -3.36 -0.51 -9.91
CA ASP A 47 -2.06 -0.49 -10.56
C ASP A 47 -1.63 -1.91 -10.90
N GLU A 48 -1.64 -2.22 -12.18
CA GLU A 48 -1.23 -3.52 -12.72
C GLU A 48 0.28 -3.60 -13.01
N GLN A 49 1.04 -2.52 -12.79
CA GLN A 49 2.48 -2.52 -12.97
C GLN A 49 3.15 -3.46 -11.97
N GLU A 50 3.95 -4.39 -12.51
CA GLU A 50 4.87 -5.18 -11.69
C GLU A 50 6.11 -4.34 -11.37
N TYR A 51 6.48 -4.32 -10.10
CA TYR A 51 7.65 -3.64 -9.57
C TYR A 51 8.64 -4.64 -9.02
N TYR A 52 9.92 -4.29 -9.11
CA TYR A 52 11.06 -5.05 -8.61
C TYR A 52 11.74 -4.23 -7.53
N VAL A 53 11.83 -4.79 -6.33
CA VAL A 53 12.59 -4.22 -5.22
C VAL A 53 13.97 -4.85 -5.25
N LEU A 54 15.01 -4.02 -5.33
CA LEU A 54 16.39 -4.46 -5.31
C LEU A 54 17.08 -3.98 -4.04
N CYS A 55 17.90 -4.84 -3.45
CA CYS A 55 18.69 -4.54 -2.26
C CYS A 55 20.18 -4.77 -2.54
N ASP A 56 21.03 -4.02 -1.86
CA ASP A 56 22.48 -4.25 -1.84
C ASP A 56 23.13 -3.96 -0.48
N GLY A 57 24.22 -4.69 -0.19
CA GLY A 57 24.99 -4.52 1.04
C GLY A 57 24.28 -5.07 2.28
N GLY A 58 24.57 -4.55 3.47
CA GLY A 58 23.87 -4.95 4.71
C GLY A 58 24.17 -6.36 5.25
N PHE A 59 25.00 -7.17 4.59
CA PHE A 59 25.31 -8.57 4.99
C PHE A 59 26.01 -8.76 6.34
N LYS A 60 26.41 -7.67 7.02
CA LYS A 60 26.97 -7.67 8.38
C LYS A 60 25.92 -7.35 9.45
N SER A 61 24.82 -6.73 9.07
CA SER A 61 23.74 -6.35 10.00
C SER A 61 22.74 -7.49 10.11
N VAL A 62 22.57 -8.02 11.32
CA VAL A 62 21.57 -9.06 11.60
C VAL A 62 20.15 -8.56 11.29
N ALA A 63 19.86 -7.28 11.58
CA ALA A 63 18.57 -6.66 11.28
C ALA A 63 18.31 -6.64 9.77
N HIS A 64 19.30 -6.27 8.96
CA HIS A 64 19.14 -6.21 7.50
C HIS A 64 18.93 -7.61 6.92
N ILE A 65 19.70 -8.60 7.38
CA ILE A 65 19.56 -9.99 6.91
C ILE A 65 18.16 -10.53 7.26
N ARG A 66 17.64 -10.23 8.46
CA ARG A 66 16.29 -10.64 8.86
C ARG A 66 15.21 -10.00 8.00
N ALA A 67 15.27 -8.69 7.78
CA ALA A 67 14.30 -7.98 6.94
C ALA A 67 14.32 -8.51 5.51
N VAL A 68 15.51 -8.76 4.95
CA VAL A 68 15.65 -9.34 3.61
C VAL A 68 15.11 -10.77 3.55
N ALA A 69 15.42 -11.62 4.54
CA ALA A 69 14.90 -12.97 4.62
C ALA A 69 13.37 -13.01 4.70
N GLU A 70 12.77 -12.11 5.48
CA GLU A 70 11.31 -11.97 5.60
C GLU A 70 10.67 -11.59 4.26
N VAL A 71 11.24 -10.58 3.58
CA VAL A 71 10.70 -10.06 2.32
C VAL A 71 10.87 -11.05 1.17
N SER A 72 12.02 -11.70 1.06
CA SER A 72 12.33 -12.59 -0.05
C SER A 72 11.88 -14.04 0.17
N GLY A 73 11.39 -14.38 1.36
CA GLY A 73 11.10 -15.77 1.75
C GLY A 73 12.33 -16.67 1.84
N LEU A 74 13.54 -16.10 1.83
CA LEU A 74 14.79 -16.86 1.94
C LEU A 74 15.12 -17.12 3.40
N ASN A 75 15.87 -18.19 3.68
CA ASN A 75 16.40 -18.35 5.03
C ASN A 75 17.53 -17.35 5.32
N PHE A 76 17.91 -17.20 6.60
CA PHE A 76 18.92 -16.24 7.04
C PHE A 76 20.29 -16.41 6.33
N LEU A 77 20.72 -17.65 6.08
CA LEU A 77 22.01 -17.93 5.43
C LEU A 77 21.97 -17.56 3.95
N GLU A 78 20.87 -17.85 3.27
CA GLU A 78 20.64 -17.50 1.86
C GLU A 78 20.53 -15.98 1.68
N ALA A 79 19.74 -15.31 2.51
CA ALA A 79 19.64 -13.85 2.52
C ALA A 79 21.01 -13.19 2.73
N ARG A 80 21.81 -13.69 3.67
CA ARG A 80 23.17 -13.19 3.91
C ARG A 80 24.09 -13.41 2.69
N LYS A 81 23.98 -14.56 2.02
CA LYS A 81 24.73 -14.85 0.79
C LYS A 81 24.31 -13.91 -0.34
N ALA A 82 23.02 -13.70 -0.54
CA ALA A 82 22.49 -12.79 -1.56
C ALA A 82 22.99 -11.35 -1.34
N LEU A 83 22.87 -10.84 -0.11
CA LEU A 83 23.36 -9.51 0.29
C LEU A 83 24.89 -9.36 0.12
N LYS A 84 25.65 -10.46 0.27
CA LYS A 84 27.10 -10.48 0.02
C LYS A 84 27.41 -10.53 -1.49
N GLY A 85 26.53 -11.13 -2.29
CA GLY A 85 26.67 -11.27 -3.74
C GLY A 85 26.47 -9.97 -4.51
N GLY A 86 25.91 -8.93 -3.88
CA GLY A 86 25.77 -7.60 -4.46
C GLY A 86 24.31 -7.18 -4.57
N ARG A 87 23.99 -6.45 -5.65
CA ARG A 87 22.64 -5.99 -5.95
C ARG A 87 21.82 -7.15 -6.53
N PHE A 88 20.66 -7.43 -5.94
CA PHE A 88 19.75 -8.49 -6.40
C PHE A 88 18.30 -8.10 -6.14
N VAL A 89 17.38 -8.74 -6.86
CA VAL A 89 15.94 -8.57 -6.65
C VAL A 89 15.53 -9.31 -5.38
N VAL A 90 15.08 -8.58 -4.37
CA VAL A 90 14.62 -9.14 -3.10
C VAL A 90 13.14 -9.50 -3.15
N PHE A 91 12.36 -8.79 -3.97
CA PHE A 91 10.93 -8.99 -4.12
C PHE A 91 10.47 -8.48 -5.49
N SER A 92 9.45 -9.11 -6.06
CA SER A 92 8.69 -8.57 -7.18
C SER A 92 7.20 -8.73 -6.94
N GLY A 93 6.41 -7.74 -7.36
CA GLY A 93 4.97 -7.79 -7.17
C GLY A 93 4.27 -6.47 -7.50
N GLN A 94 2.99 -6.39 -7.13
CA GLN A 94 2.17 -5.20 -7.39
C GLN A 94 2.46 -4.08 -6.40
N ALA A 95 2.00 -2.88 -6.72
CA ALA A 95 2.27 -1.67 -5.94
C ALA A 95 1.92 -1.77 -4.45
N VAL A 96 0.80 -2.44 -4.12
CA VAL A 96 0.36 -2.63 -2.73
C VAL A 96 1.36 -3.50 -1.94
N ASP A 97 1.86 -4.57 -2.55
CA ASP A 97 2.83 -5.45 -1.90
C ASP A 97 4.20 -4.77 -1.78
N VAL A 98 4.60 -4.03 -2.81
CA VAL A 98 5.84 -3.25 -2.80
C VAL A 98 5.81 -2.17 -1.73
N LEU A 99 4.67 -1.53 -1.47
CA LEU A 99 4.53 -0.56 -0.38
C LEU A 99 4.77 -1.23 0.99
N ARG A 100 4.20 -2.42 1.21
CA ARG A 100 4.46 -3.19 2.45
C ARG A 100 5.93 -3.56 2.57
N VAL A 101 6.56 -4.01 1.49
CA VAL A 101 7.99 -4.37 1.47
C VAL A 101 8.89 -3.16 1.74
N LYS A 102 8.54 -2.01 1.15
CA LYS A 102 9.21 -0.72 1.37
C LYS A 102 9.22 -0.35 2.86
N ASP A 103 8.09 -0.53 3.55
CA ASP A 103 7.97 -0.24 4.98
C ASP A 103 8.84 -1.16 5.85
N ILE A 104 8.87 -2.46 5.54
CA ILE A 104 9.71 -3.44 6.26
C ILE A 104 11.20 -3.12 6.10
N LEU A 105 11.64 -2.90 4.85
CA LEU A 105 13.03 -2.59 4.54
C LEU A 105 13.45 -1.23 5.11
N GLY A 106 12.58 -0.23 5.00
CA GLY A 106 12.79 1.11 5.54
C GLY A 106 12.90 1.12 7.06
N SER A 107 12.02 0.40 7.76
CA SER A 107 12.06 0.27 9.22
C SER A 107 13.34 -0.40 9.73
N ALA A 108 13.91 -1.31 8.94
CA ALA A 108 15.16 -1.98 9.25
C ALA A 108 16.42 -1.19 8.80
N GLY A 109 16.26 -0.05 8.12
CA GLY A 109 17.38 0.75 7.60
C GLY A 109 18.11 0.10 6.44
N VAL A 110 17.47 -0.82 5.71
CA VAL A 110 18.06 -1.48 4.54
C VAL A 110 18.06 -0.50 3.36
N ARG A 111 19.17 -0.42 2.62
CA ARG A 111 19.22 0.33 1.37
C ARG A 111 18.57 -0.48 0.26
N TYR A 112 17.61 0.12 -0.44
CA TYR A 112 16.90 -0.50 -1.55
C TYR A 112 16.61 0.51 -2.66
N SER A 113 16.27 -0.02 -3.83
CA SER A 113 15.76 0.70 -5.00
C SER A 113 14.56 -0.03 -5.57
N ILE A 114 13.62 0.67 -6.18
CA ILE A 114 12.44 0.06 -6.82
C ILE A 114 12.48 0.41 -8.31
N GLU A 115 12.28 -0.58 -9.17
CA GLU A 115 12.24 -0.42 -10.62
C GLU A 115 10.97 -1.09 -11.16
N PRO A 116 10.20 -0.48 -12.10
CA PRO A 116 10.32 0.90 -12.60
C PRO A 116 10.00 1.94 -11.51
N ASP A 117 10.05 3.23 -11.86
CA ASP A 117 9.87 4.33 -10.91
C ASP A 117 8.58 4.19 -10.08
N PHE A 118 8.73 4.26 -8.76
CA PHE A 118 7.67 3.93 -7.81
C PHE A 118 7.00 5.20 -7.29
N ARG A 119 5.86 5.54 -7.90
CA ARG A 119 5.09 6.76 -7.59
C ARG A 119 4.25 6.68 -6.31
N TRP A 120 4.23 5.53 -5.64
CA TRP A 120 3.40 5.30 -4.47
C TRP A 120 4.25 5.44 -3.20
N GLY A 121 3.87 6.31 -2.27
CA GLY A 121 4.66 6.51 -1.05
C GLY A 121 4.28 7.72 -0.23
#